data_AF-A0A1G7WZ10-F1
#
_entry.id   AF-A0A1G7WZ10-F1
#
_cell.length_a   1.000
_cell.length_b   1.000
_cell.length_c   1.000
_cell.angle_alpha   90.00
_cell.angle_beta   90.00
_cell.angle_gamma   90.00
#
_symmetry.space_group_name_H-M   'P 1'
#
loop_
_entity.id
_entity.type
_entity.pdbx_description
1 polymer ?
#
loop_
_entity_poly.entity_id
_entity_poly.type
_entity_poly.pdbx_seq_one_letter_code
_entity_poly.pdbx_strand_id
1 'polypeptide(L)'
;MNNRTVLYFEDTPERAAEIQPALTKHLAGVATVEHFEATSDTDEMFDARLEAEIRTRQDAGKDIVFIVSDADLSKVKYFKGLSDTNVRKVSTAAGIPSAYYSSNLTGINFLKADQAGDGRILLDASDVDELAVEVDALVRGFINIAGNLAEIVKMDQGTRPQDTGALLANLLGRPDLANRVRLFISGDQRMGAELLSSPDHELRRQASIFGTWIYDSLLKYPGLVVNEVAAASYLNIAEDDFADPAVRSLFKAALYSGPFACESRSLWWRDQLDELLLEADAEDGVAFVSSRIGKVVAQCKCSESGEAPAGFYCMVTKKPVSEEYSVGGISWFPPGADLARIVSTKYDELAPWLGL
;
A
#
# COMPACT_ATOMS: atom_id res chain seq x y z
N MET A 1 -1.12 -4.97 29.07
CA MET A 1 -0.48 -5.65 27.92
C MET A 1 -1.17 -5.15 26.67
N ASN A 2 -0.41 -4.90 25.59
CA ASN A 2 -1.00 -4.49 24.32
C ASN A 2 -1.85 -5.67 23.79
N ASN A 3 -3.16 -5.46 23.64
CA ASN A 3 -4.14 -6.53 23.39
C ASN A 3 -4.46 -6.70 21.90
N ARG A 4 -3.67 -6.02 21.06
CA ARG A 4 -3.80 -6.02 19.61
C ARG A 4 -3.18 -7.29 19.06
N THR A 5 -3.90 -7.95 18.17
CA THR A 5 -3.51 -9.21 17.56
C THR A 5 -3.48 -9.07 16.04
N VAL A 6 -2.42 -9.57 15.42
CA VAL A 6 -2.38 -9.87 13.99
C VAL A 6 -2.65 -11.35 13.84
N LEU A 7 -3.72 -11.70 13.14
CA LEU A 7 -4.09 -13.09 12.89
C LEU A 7 -3.54 -13.51 11.52
N TYR A 8 -2.78 -14.60 11.51
CA TYR A 8 -2.02 -15.05 10.36
C TYR A 8 -2.49 -16.43 9.89
N PHE A 9 -2.80 -16.57 8.60
CA PHE A 9 -3.27 -17.82 8.00
C PHE A 9 -2.20 -18.38 7.05
N GLU A 10 -1.74 -19.58 7.34
CA GLU A 10 -0.78 -20.34 6.53
C GLU A 10 -1.03 -21.83 6.77
N ASP A 11 -1.12 -22.59 5.69
CA ASP A 11 -1.53 -23.98 5.74
C ASP A 11 -0.37 -24.97 5.67
N THR A 12 0.84 -24.45 5.38
CA THR A 12 2.06 -25.22 5.23
C THR A 12 2.97 -24.98 6.45
N PRO A 13 3.18 -25.99 7.32
CA PRO A 13 3.90 -25.82 8.58
C PRO A 13 5.32 -25.26 8.43
N GLU A 14 6.03 -25.67 7.38
CA GLU A 14 7.38 -25.19 7.09
C GLU A 14 7.38 -23.68 6.83
N ARG A 15 6.41 -23.19 6.07
CA ARG A 15 6.30 -21.77 5.73
C ARG A 15 5.82 -20.95 6.92
N ALA A 16 4.89 -21.49 7.72
CA ALA A 16 4.44 -20.86 8.96
C ALA A 16 5.62 -20.67 9.93
N ALA A 17 6.52 -21.67 10.03
CA ALA A 17 7.70 -21.62 10.87
C ALA A 17 8.75 -20.58 10.42
N GLU A 18 8.74 -20.18 9.15
CA GLU A 18 9.59 -19.08 8.63
C GLU A 18 8.95 -17.70 8.85
N ILE A 19 7.67 -17.56 8.49
CA ILE A 19 6.98 -16.26 8.47
C ILE A 19 6.65 -15.79 9.90
N GLN A 20 6.17 -16.69 10.77
CA GLN A 20 5.72 -16.30 12.11
C GLN A 20 6.83 -15.64 12.95
N PRO A 21 8.08 -16.14 13.00
CA PRO A 21 9.17 -15.45 13.70
C PRO A 21 9.49 -14.07 13.12
N ALA A 22 9.48 -13.92 11.78
CA ALA A 22 9.75 -12.63 11.13
C ALA A 22 8.65 -11.61 11.46
N LEU A 23 7.38 -12.00 11.35
CA LEU A 23 6.25 -11.16 11.77
C LEU A 23 6.36 -10.78 13.25
N THR A 24 6.66 -11.75 14.12
CA THR A 24 6.79 -11.51 15.58
C THR A 24 7.92 -10.54 15.90
N LYS A 25 9.05 -10.64 15.18
CA LYS A 25 10.21 -9.75 15.32
C LYS A 25 9.84 -8.31 14.95
N HIS A 26 9.23 -8.08 13.79
CA HIS A 26 8.94 -6.73 13.29
C HIS A 26 7.75 -6.07 13.99
N LEU A 27 6.72 -6.84 14.35
CA LEU A 27 5.54 -6.35 15.08
C LEU A 27 5.75 -6.24 16.59
N ALA A 28 6.97 -6.51 17.09
CA ALA A 28 7.30 -6.43 18.50
C ALA A 28 6.95 -5.05 19.09
N GLY A 29 6.11 -5.05 20.13
CA GLY A 29 5.61 -3.83 20.77
C GLY A 29 4.37 -3.21 20.09
N VAL A 30 4.03 -3.60 18.86
CA VAL A 30 2.85 -3.11 18.12
C VAL A 30 1.65 -4.02 18.31
N ALA A 31 1.83 -5.32 18.11
CA ALA A 31 0.79 -6.34 18.19
C ALA A 31 1.40 -7.73 18.47
N THR A 32 0.60 -8.64 19.02
CA THR A 32 0.95 -10.06 19.11
C THR A 32 0.59 -10.76 17.81
N VAL A 33 1.44 -11.65 17.33
CA VAL A 33 1.16 -12.47 16.14
C VAL A 33 0.61 -13.82 16.57
N GLU A 34 -0.52 -14.21 15.99
CA GLU A 34 -1.17 -15.50 16.23
C GLU A 34 -1.37 -16.22 14.91
N HIS A 35 -0.83 -17.44 14.80
CA HIS A 35 -1.14 -18.34 13.69
C HIS A 35 -2.54 -18.92 13.89
N PHE A 36 -3.34 -18.89 12.83
CA PHE A 36 -4.69 -19.40 12.85
C PHE A 36 -4.68 -20.93 12.87
N GLU A 37 -5.17 -21.47 13.98
CA GLU A 37 -5.51 -22.88 14.11
C GLU A 37 -7.02 -23.00 14.37
N ALA A 38 -7.69 -23.80 13.56
CA ALA A 38 -9.10 -24.13 13.74
C ALA A 38 -9.28 -24.99 15.00
N THR A 39 -10.22 -24.61 15.87
CA THR A 39 -10.44 -25.26 17.16
C THR A 39 -11.54 -26.32 17.11
N SER A 40 -12.43 -26.27 16.11
CA SER A 40 -13.54 -27.21 15.98
C SER A 40 -13.89 -27.56 14.54
N ASP A 41 -14.35 -28.80 14.36
CA ASP A 41 -14.95 -29.31 13.12
C ASP A 41 -16.46 -29.38 13.32
N THR A 42 -17.19 -28.50 12.66
CA THR A 42 -18.65 -28.42 12.75
C THR A 42 -19.26 -28.51 11.36
N ASP A 43 -20.52 -28.94 11.29
CA ASP A 43 -21.30 -29.06 10.05
C ASP A 43 -21.79 -27.69 9.51
N GLU A 44 -21.40 -26.58 10.15
CA GLU A 44 -21.79 -25.24 9.71
C GLU A 44 -21.12 -24.84 8.39
N MET A 45 -21.72 -23.85 7.72
CA MET A 45 -21.13 -23.27 6.51
C MET A 45 -19.77 -22.64 6.81
N PHE A 46 -18.88 -22.74 5.82
CA PHE A 46 -17.49 -22.28 5.88
C PHE A 46 -17.32 -20.91 6.54
N ASP A 47 -18.01 -19.90 6.01
CA ASP A 47 -17.88 -18.51 6.46
C ASP A 47 -18.38 -18.33 7.89
N ALA A 48 -19.47 -19.02 8.28
CA ALA A 48 -20.02 -18.96 9.62
C ALA A 48 -19.05 -19.53 10.67
N ARG A 49 -18.32 -20.59 10.32
CA ARG A 49 -17.29 -21.18 11.20
C ARG A 49 -16.12 -20.22 11.40
N LEU A 50 -15.64 -19.61 10.32
CA LEU A 50 -14.54 -18.64 10.40
C LEU A 50 -14.96 -17.38 11.18
N GLU A 51 -16.18 -16.89 10.96
CA GLU A 51 -16.78 -15.80 11.75
C GLU A 51 -16.85 -16.15 13.24
N ALA A 52 -17.28 -17.36 13.59
CA ALA A 52 -17.34 -17.82 14.97
C ALA A 52 -15.95 -17.92 15.62
N GLU A 53 -14.94 -18.40 14.89
CA GLU A 53 -13.55 -18.49 15.35
C GLU A 53 -12.92 -17.10 15.61
N ILE A 54 -13.18 -16.14 14.72
CA ILE A 54 -12.75 -14.74 14.89
C ILE A 54 -13.47 -14.10 16.08
N ARG A 55 -14.80 -14.28 16.17
CA ARG A 55 -15.61 -13.74 17.28
C ARG A 55 -15.19 -14.32 18.62
N THR A 56 -14.95 -15.62 18.69
CA THR A 56 -14.50 -16.30 19.93
C THR A 56 -13.18 -15.70 20.43
N ARG A 57 -12.25 -15.38 19.54
CA ARG A 57 -10.99 -14.71 19.89
C ARG A 57 -11.24 -13.28 20.40
N GLN A 58 -12.14 -12.55 19.77
CA GLN A 58 -12.54 -11.20 20.22
C GLN A 58 -13.23 -11.23 21.58
N ASP A 59 -14.13 -12.20 21.82
CA ASP A 59 -14.82 -12.40 23.09
C ASP A 59 -13.86 -12.82 24.21
N ALA A 60 -12.79 -13.55 23.87
CA ALA A 60 -11.66 -13.82 24.75
C ALA A 60 -10.77 -12.58 25.02
N GLY A 61 -11.16 -11.42 24.48
CA GLY A 61 -10.55 -10.13 24.69
C GLY A 61 -9.60 -9.70 23.58
N LYS A 62 -9.24 -10.53 22.60
CA LYS A 62 -8.23 -10.17 21.59
C LYS A 62 -8.76 -9.13 20.61
N ASP A 63 -8.05 -8.01 20.44
CA ASP A 63 -8.39 -7.02 19.42
C ASP A 63 -7.67 -7.34 18.10
N ILE A 64 -8.32 -8.05 17.20
CA ILE A 64 -7.73 -8.47 15.92
C ILE A 64 -7.62 -7.28 14.95
N VAL A 65 -6.48 -6.60 14.95
CA VAL A 65 -6.30 -5.34 14.20
C VAL A 65 -5.97 -5.54 12.73
N PHE A 66 -5.49 -6.72 12.33
CA PHE A 66 -5.10 -7.02 10.96
C PHE A 66 -5.09 -8.53 10.71
N ILE A 67 -5.40 -8.94 9.48
CA ILE A 67 -5.31 -10.33 9.02
C ILE A 67 -4.33 -10.44 7.85
N VAL A 68 -3.46 -11.46 7.89
CA VAL A 68 -2.58 -11.83 6.77
C VAL A 68 -2.86 -13.27 6.37
N SER A 69 -3.06 -13.54 5.08
CA SER A 69 -3.39 -14.88 4.58
C SER A 69 -2.51 -15.30 3.40
N ASP A 70 -2.13 -16.58 3.34
CA ASP A 70 -1.77 -17.19 2.05
C ASP A 70 -3.01 -17.27 1.15
N ALA A 71 -2.80 -17.19 -0.16
CA ALA A 71 -3.86 -17.26 -1.16
C ALA A 71 -4.51 -18.65 -1.20
N ASP A 72 -3.70 -19.70 -1.05
CA ASP A 72 -4.14 -21.10 -0.98
C ASP A 72 -4.06 -21.60 0.45
N LEU A 73 -5.21 -21.90 1.04
CA LEU A 73 -5.32 -22.38 2.41
C LEU A 73 -5.99 -23.76 2.45
N SER A 74 -5.94 -24.49 1.33
CA SER A 74 -6.68 -25.73 1.13
C SER A 74 -6.30 -26.85 2.10
N LYS A 75 -5.14 -26.77 2.75
CA LYS A 75 -4.66 -27.75 3.75
C LYS A 75 -5.01 -27.39 5.20
N VAL A 76 -5.67 -26.25 5.45
CA VAL A 76 -6.05 -25.88 6.83
C VAL A 76 -6.98 -26.94 7.41
N LYS A 77 -6.58 -27.49 8.56
CA LYS A 77 -7.31 -28.55 9.25
C LYS A 77 -8.74 -28.08 9.55
N TYR A 78 -9.70 -28.97 9.34
CA TYR A 78 -11.14 -28.72 9.53
C TYR A 78 -11.78 -27.74 8.55
N PHE A 79 -11.02 -27.12 7.64
CA PHE A 79 -11.55 -26.21 6.63
C PHE A 79 -11.15 -26.67 5.22
N LYS A 80 -11.86 -27.67 4.70
CA LYS A 80 -11.62 -28.16 3.34
C LYS A 80 -12.00 -27.09 2.30
N GLY A 81 -11.00 -26.57 1.59
CA GLY A 81 -11.20 -25.55 0.54
C GLY A 81 -11.22 -24.11 1.05
N LEU A 82 -10.64 -23.83 2.23
CA LEU A 82 -10.36 -22.46 2.64
C LEU A 82 -9.50 -21.76 1.60
N SER A 83 -9.83 -20.50 1.33
CA SER A 83 -9.07 -19.62 0.47
C SER A 83 -9.04 -18.22 1.06
N ASP A 84 -8.12 -17.38 0.59
CA ASP A 84 -8.12 -15.96 0.94
C ASP A 84 -9.46 -15.27 0.65
N THR A 85 -10.20 -15.72 -0.38
CA THR A 85 -11.51 -15.14 -0.70
C THR A 85 -12.49 -15.26 0.47
N ASN A 86 -12.45 -16.39 1.19
CA ASN A 86 -13.26 -16.59 2.38
C ASN A 86 -12.77 -15.74 3.55
N VAL A 87 -11.45 -15.71 3.78
CA VAL A 87 -10.82 -14.88 4.82
C VAL A 87 -11.22 -13.42 4.64
N ARG A 88 -11.08 -12.90 3.42
CA ARG A 88 -11.44 -11.54 3.04
C ARG A 88 -12.91 -11.25 3.28
N LYS A 89 -13.81 -12.15 2.89
CA LYS A 89 -15.26 -11.95 3.07
C LYS A 89 -15.59 -11.75 4.55
N VAL A 90 -15.06 -12.62 5.39
CA VAL A 90 -15.27 -12.57 6.85
C VAL A 90 -14.58 -11.37 7.49
N SER A 91 -13.34 -11.06 7.09
CA SER A 91 -12.61 -9.90 7.60
C SER A 91 -13.32 -8.59 7.26
N THR A 92 -13.81 -8.46 6.03
CA THR A 92 -14.57 -7.29 5.56
C THR A 92 -15.87 -7.13 6.36
N ALA A 93 -16.61 -8.22 6.59
CA ALA A 93 -17.83 -8.20 7.40
C ALA A 93 -17.55 -7.81 8.87
N ALA A 94 -16.37 -8.16 9.39
CA ALA A 94 -15.93 -7.79 10.74
C ALA A 94 -15.23 -6.41 10.80
N GLY A 95 -15.10 -5.70 9.67
CA GLY A 95 -14.35 -4.44 9.57
C GLY A 95 -12.86 -4.59 9.88
N ILE A 96 -12.29 -5.78 9.74
CA ILE A 96 -10.87 -6.06 9.97
C ILE A 96 -10.13 -5.94 8.64
N PRO A 97 -9.14 -5.05 8.52
CA PRO A 97 -8.32 -4.97 7.33
C PRO A 97 -7.50 -6.24 7.13
N SER A 98 -7.34 -6.64 5.87
CA SER A 98 -6.62 -7.85 5.50
C SER A 98 -5.74 -7.64 4.28
N ALA A 99 -4.61 -8.34 4.27
CA ALA A 99 -3.74 -8.50 3.11
C ALA A 99 -3.49 -9.99 2.87
N TYR A 100 -3.10 -10.33 1.65
CA TYR A 100 -2.78 -11.70 1.29
C TYR A 100 -1.48 -11.76 0.50
N TYR A 101 -0.83 -12.90 0.52
CA TYR A 101 0.31 -13.18 -0.35
C TYR A 101 0.06 -14.47 -1.13
N SER A 102 0.92 -14.74 -2.10
CA SER A 102 0.95 -16.06 -2.74
C SER A 102 2.36 -16.42 -3.10
N SER A 103 2.78 -17.62 -2.69
CA SER A 103 4.05 -18.22 -3.12
C SER A 103 4.07 -18.56 -4.62
N ASN A 104 2.89 -18.66 -5.25
CA ASN A 104 2.74 -19.06 -6.65
C ASN A 104 2.59 -17.88 -7.63
N LEU A 105 2.43 -16.65 -7.12
CA LEU A 105 2.30 -15.45 -7.95
C LEU A 105 3.64 -14.72 -8.04
N THR A 106 4.30 -14.85 -9.19
CA THR A 106 5.53 -14.11 -9.49
C THR A 106 5.39 -13.33 -10.80
N GLY A 107 6.10 -12.21 -10.91
CA GLY A 107 6.23 -11.44 -12.15
C GLY A 107 4.89 -10.96 -12.71
N ILE A 108 4.59 -11.30 -13.96
CA ILE A 108 3.38 -10.84 -14.66
C ILE A 108 2.08 -11.32 -13.99
N ASN A 109 2.07 -12.54 -13.43
CA ASN A 109 0.86 -13.05 -12.77
C ASN A 109 0.56 -12.29 -11.47
N PHE A 110 1.60 -11.84 -10.76
CA PHE A 110 1.45 -10.96 -9.61
C PHE A 110 0.79 -9.64 -10.06
N LEU A 111 1.33 -8.99 -11.09
CA LEU A 111 0.80 -7.72 -11.60
C LEU A 111 -0.65 -7.83 -12.11
N LYS A 112 -1.01 -8.96 -12.71
CA LYS A 112 -2.39 -9.22 -13.14
C LYS A 112 -3.35 -9.35 -11.96
N ALA A 113 -2.91 -9.93 -10.87
CA ALA A 113 -3.70 -10.07 -9.65
C ALA A 113 -3.70 -8.78 -8.80
N ASP A 114 -2.69 -7.92 -8.99
CA ASP A 114 -2.44 -6.71 -8.21
C ASP A 114 -2.96 -5.45 -8.93
N GLN A 115 -4.23 -5.47 -9.36
CA GLN A 115 -4.86 -4.31 -10.01
C GLN A 115 -5.39 -3.31 -8.98
N ALA A 116 -5.26 -2.02 -9.30
CA ALA A 116 -5.73 -0.95 -8.43
C ALA A 116 -7.23 -1.08 -8.18
N GLY A 117 -7.64 -0.87 -6.93
CA GLY A 117 -9.05 -0.70 -6.64
C GLY A 117 -9.81 -2.01 -6.57
N ASP A 118 -9.16 -3.17 -6.56
CA ASP A 118 -9.79 -4.45 -6.23
C ASP A 118 -10.11 -4.58 -4.72
N GLY A 119 -9.58 -3.64 -3.91
CA GLY A 119 -9.80 -3.61 -2.46
C GLY A 119 -9.12 -4.76 -1.75
N ARG A 120 -7.99 -5.18 -2.29
CA ARG A 120 -7.14 -6.22 -1.73
C ARG A 120 -5.73 -5.68 -1.71
N ILE A 121 -4.99 -6.07 -0.68
CA ILE A 121 -3.56 -5.76 -0.60
C ILE A 121 -2.85 -7.07 -0.87
N LEU A 122 -2.21 -7.17 -2.04
CA LEU A 122 -1.34 -8.29 -2.37
C LEU A 122 0.09 -7.97 -1.93
N LEU A 123 0.68 -8.90 -1.18
CA LEU A 123 2.04 -8.79 -0.65
C LEU A 123 2.98 -9.71 -1.42
N ASP A 124 4.19 -9.24 -1.67
CA ASP A 124 5.26 -10.04 -2.23
C ASP A 124 5.85 -10.94 -1.13
N ALA A 125 5.78 -12.26 -1.33
CA ALA A 125 6.30 -13.26 -0.40
C ALA A 125 7.63 -13.89 -0.87
N SER A 126 8.30 -13.30 -1.86
CA SER A 126 9.62 -13.76 -2.31
C SER A 126 10.71 -13.65 -1.23
N ASP A 127 10.59 -12.66 -0.34
CA ASP A 127 11.43 -12.49 0.84
C ASP A 127 10.56 -12.32 2.10
N VAL A 128 10.80 -13.17 3.10
CA VAL A 128 10.01 -13.25 4.33
C VAL A 128 10.23 -12.05 5.26
N ASP A 129 11.46 -11.53 5.34
CA ASP A 129 11.74 -10.37 6.20
C ASP A 129 11.12 -9.12 5.57
N GLU A 130 11.22 -8.96 4.25
CA GLU A 130 10.56 -7.89 3.50
C GLU A 130 9.02 -7.95 3.60
N LEU A 131 8.44 -9.16 3.49
CA LEU A 131 7.01 -9.38 3.73
C LEU A 131 6.62 -8.90 5.14
N ALA A 132 7.39 -9.27 6.15
CA ALA A 132 7.09 -8.92 7.53
C ALA A 132 7.23 -7.42 7.82
N VAL A 133 8.19 -6.75 7.18
CA VAL A 133 8.35 -5.29 7.23
C VAL A 133 7.15 -4.58 6.59
N GLU A 134 6.65 -5.08 5.46
CA GLU A 134 5.46 -4.54 4.81
C GLU A 134 4.21 -4.72 5.69
N VAL A 135 4.06 -5.89 6.33
CA VAL A 135 2.97 -6.14 7.28
C VAL A 135 3.05 -5.20 8.49
N ASP A 136 4.24 -4.92 9.03
CA ASP A 136 4.39 -3.95 10.12
C ASP A 136 3.93 -2.54 9.71
N ALA A 137 4.33 -2.08 8.52
CA ALA A 137 3.89 -0.79 7.98
C ALA A 137 2.36 -0.72 7.82
N LEU A 138 1.75 -1.80 7.31
CA LEU A 138 0.30 -1.92 7.17
C LEU A 138 -0.42 -1.88 8.52
N VAL A 139 0.01 -2.70 9.48
CA VAL A 139 -0.61 -2.77 10.81
C VAL A 139 -0.55 -1.41 11.51
N ARG A 140 0.61 -0.75 11.49
CA ARG A 140 0.77 0.60 12.05
C ARG A 140 -0.13 1.60 11.33
N GLY A 141 -0.18 1.54 10.01
CA GLY A 141 -1.02 2.42 9.20
C GLY A 141 -2.51 2.26 9.49
N PHE A 142 -3.02 1.04 9.57
CA PHE A 142 -4.43 0.80 9.91
C PHE A 142 -4.77 1.23 11.34
N ILE A 143 -3.89 1.00 12.31
CA ILE A 143 -4.06 1.52 13.68
C ILE A 143 -4.10 3.04 13.68
N ASN A 144 -3.21 3.69 12.93
CA ASN A 144 -3.14 5.14 12.83
C ASN A 144 -4.40 5.72 12.16
N ILE A 145 -4.84 5.15 11.04
CA ILE A 145 -6.09 5.52 10.35
C ILE A 145 -7.28 5.39 11.30
N ALA A 146 -7.42 4.27 12.02
CA ALA A 146 -8.52 4.06 12.95
C ALA A 146 -8.51 5.10 14.09
N GLY A 147 -7.33 5.43 14.62
CA GLY A 147 -7.16 6.49 15.62
C GLY A 147 -7.53 7.87 15.09
N ASN A 148 -7.00 8.26 13.93
CA ASN A 148 -7.28 9.56 13.31
C ASN A 148 -8.76 9.71 12.97
N LEU A 149 -9.39 8.66 12.44
CA LEU A 149 -10.82 8.66 12.13
C LEU A 149 -11.66 8.85 13.39
N ALA A 150 -11.31 8.18 14.50
CA ALA A 150 -12.00 8.35 15.77
C ALA A 150 -11.89 9.78 16.31
N GLU A 151 -10.75 10.46 16.11
CA GLU A 151 -10.59 11.87 16.47
C GLU A 151 -11.39 12.81 15.55
N ILE A 152 -11.39 12.55 14.24
CA ILE A 152 -12.17 13.34 13.27
C ILE A 152 -13.67 13.30 13.57
N VAL A 153 -14.20 12.13 14.00
CA VAL A 153 -15.61 11.97 14.35
C VAL A 153 -15.98 12.69 15.65
N LYS A 154 -15.01 13.03 16.50
CA LYS A 154 -15.22 13.87 17.69
C LYS A 154 -15.16 15.37 17.38
N MET A 155 -14.66 15.78 16.21
CA MET A 155 -14.58 17.19 15.83
C MET A 155 -15.97 17.79 15.63
N ASP A 156 -16.07 19.09 15.92
CA ASP A 156 -17.26 19.90 15.65
C ASP A 156 -17.62 19.87 14.16
N GLN A 157 -18.92 19.93 13.86
CA GLN A 157 -19.42 19.81 12.47
C GLN A 157 -18.80 20.85 11.51
N GLY A 158 -18.47 22.05 12.01
CA GLY A 158 -17.88 23.13 11.20
C GLY A 158 -16.39 22.94 10.88
N THR A 159 -15.67 22.11 11.65
CA THR A 159 -14.24 21.83 11.45
C THR A 159 -13.98 20.46 10.84
N ARG A 160 -14.97 19.57 10.86
CA ARG A 160 -14.90 18.24 10.27
C ARG A 160 -14.67 18.33 8.75
N PRO A 161 -13.91 17.41 8.15
CA PRO A 161 -13.84 17.29 6.70
C PRO A 161 -15.24 17.12 6.08
N GLN A 162 -15.56 17.93 5.08
CA GLN A 162 -16.91 18.02 4.51
C GLN A 162 -17.16 17.03 3.36
N ASP A 163 -16.12 16.40 2.84
CA ASP A 163 -16.19 15.40 1.78
C ASP A 163 -15.08 14.36 1.93
N THR A 164 -15.19 13.25 1.18
CA THR A 164 -14.27 12.12 1.20
C THR A 164 -12.83 12.52 0.89
N GLY A 165 -12.60 13.42 -0.07
CA GLY A 165 -11.26 13.86 -0.43
C GLY A 165 -10.60 14.63 0.71
N ALA A 166 -11.35 15.53 1.35
CA ALA A 166 -10.91 16.21 2.55
C ALA A 166 -10.68 15.23 3.72
N LEU A 167 -11.54 14.24 3.91
CA LEU A 167 -11.40 13.23 4.96
C LEU A 167 -10.10 12.43 4.78
N LEU A 168 -9.87 11.90 3.59
CA LEU A 168 -8.67 11.12 3.28
C LEU A 168 -7.39 11.96 3.38
N ALA A 169 -7.42 13.22 2.92
CA ALA A 169 -6.30 14.15 3.10
C ALA A 169 -5.99 14.42 4.59
N ASN A 170 -7.03 14.52 5.44
CA ASN A 170 -6.85 14.63 6.88
C ASN A 170 -6.29 13.34 7.50
N LEU A 171 -6.75 12.16 7.06
CA LEU A 171 -6.22 10.88 7.50
C LEU A 171 -4.73 10.71 7.14
N LEU A 172 -4.29 11.31 6.04
CA LEU A 172 -2.89 11.38 5.62
C LEU A 172 -2.05 12.43 6.38
N GLY A 173 -2.68 13.26 7.21
CA GLY A 173 -2.02 14.38 7.89
C GLY A 173 -1.71 15.58 6.99
N ARG A 174 -2.29 15.65 5.80
CA ARG A 174 -2.05 16.68 4.77
C ARG A 174 -3.36 17.24 4.22
N PRO A 175 -4.17 17.95 5.03
CA PRO A 175 -5.48 18.46 4.61
C PRO A 175 -5.42 19.41 3.41
N ASP A 176 -4.28 20.07 3.20
CA ASP A 176 -3.98 20.92 2.05
C ASP A 176 -3.98 20.17 0.70
N LEU A 177 -3.78 18.85 0.72
CA LEU A 177 -3.74 18.01 -0.48
C LEU A 177 -5.11 17.47 -0.93
N ALA A 178 -6.22 17.91 -0.31
CA ALA A 178 -7.57 17.42 -0.59
C ALA A 178 -7.93 17.43 -2.08
N ASN A 179 -7.58 18.49 -2.82
CA ASN A 179 -7.84 18.57 -4.26
C ASN A 179 -7.10 17.49 -5.06
N ARG A 180 -5.84 17.19 -4.72
CA ARG A 180 -5.06 16.16 -5.39
C ARG A 180 -5.59 14.76 -5.05
N VAL A 181 -5.98 14.54 -3.79
CA VAL A 181 -6.62 13.29 -3.36
C VAL A 181 -7.94 13.04 -4.11
N ARG A 182 -8.74 14.08 -4.37
CA ARG A 182 -9.99 13.96 -5.16
C ARG A 182 -9.75 13.44 -6.58
N LEU A 183 -8.60 13.72 -7.20
CA LEU A 183 -8.28 13.20 -8.54
C LEU A 183 -8.17 11.67 -8.52
N PHE A 184 -7.54 11.10 -7.49
CA PHE A 184 -7.48 9.65 -7.31
C PHE A 184 -8.87 9.03 -7.10
N ILE A 185 -9.74 9.69 -6.32
CA ILE A 185 -11.09 9.18 -6.04
C ILE A 185 -11.98 9.23 -7.29
N SER A 186 -11.79 10.23 -8.15
CA SER A 186 -12.68 10.48 -9.29
C SER A 186 -12.78 9.30 -10.28
N GLY A 187 -11.78 8.42 -10.31
CA GLY A 187 -11.78 7.19 -11.10
C GLY A 187 -12.32 5.94 -10.38
N ASP A 188 -12.56 5.99 -9.07
CA ASP A 188 -12.89 4.82 -8.25
C ASP A 188 -14.37 4.81 -7.81
N GLN A 189 -15.23 4.25 -8.68
CA GLN A 189 -16.65 4.10 -8.42
C GLN A 189 -16.93 3.15 -7.24
N ARG A 190 -16.02 2.21 -6.94
CA ARG A 190 -16.18 1.25 -5.84
C ARG A 190 -16.01 1.92 -4.49
N MET A 191 -15.00 2.79 -4.34
CA MET A 191 -14.84 3.60 -3.14
C MET A 191 -16.12 4.42 -2.87
N GLY A 192 -16.70 5.02 -3.92
CA GLY A 192 -18.00 5.70 -3.81
C GLY A 192 -19.11 4.78 -3.30
N ALA A 193 -19.22 3.55 -3.81
CA ALA A 193 -20.22 2.57 -3.37
C ALA A 193 -20.00 2.06 -1.94
N GLU A 194 -18.76 1.78 -1.54
CA GLU A 194 -18.41 1.35 -0.18
C GLU A 194 -18.70 2.45 0.85
N LEU A 195 -18.44 3.70 0.50
CA LEU A 195 -18.79 4.86 1.33
C LEU A 195 -20.29 5.01 1.53
N LEU A 196 -21.08 4.83 0.47
CA LEU A 196 -22.54 4.93 0.53
C LEU A 196 -23.20 3.75 1.24
N SER A 197 -22.52 2.59 1.31
CA SER A 197 -23.03 1.34 1.89
C SER A 197 -22.53 1.04 3.30
N SER A 198 -21.68 1.91 3.87
CA SER A 198 -21.23 1.81 5.25
C SER A 198 -22.04 2.77 6.12
N PRO A 199 -23.14 2.33 6.78
CA PRO A 199 -23.90 3.21 7.67
C PRO A 199 -23.00 3.79 8.76
N ASP A 200 -23.39 4.95 9.29
CA ASP A 200 -22.66 5.86 10.19
C ASP A 200 -22.07 5.27 11.51
N HIS A 201 -22.03 3.95 11.70
CA HIS A 201 -21.82 3.33 13.01
C HIS A 201 -20.71 2.28 13.13
N GLU A 202 -19.88 2.05 12.11
CA GLU A 202 -18.72 1.15 12.29
C GLU A 202 -17.40 1.77 11.82
N LEU A 203 -16.83 2.62 12.69
CA LEU A 203 -15.52 3.27 12.50
C LEU A 203 -14.43 2.28 12.09
N ARG A 204 -14.50 1.04 12.60
CA ARG A 204 -13.56 -0.04 12.27
C ARG A 204 -13.62 -0.39 10.78
N ARG A 205 -14.83 -0.60 10.25
CA ARG A 205 -15.06 -0.87 8.82
C ARG A 205 -14.64 0.31 7.96
N GLN A 206 -14.97 1.53 8.34
CA GLN A 206 -14.53 2.73 7.62
C GLN A 206 -13.00 2.86 7.58
N ALA A 207 -12.33 2.65 8.71
CA ALA A 207 -10.87 2.65 8.79
C ALA A 207 -10.24 1.59 7.89
N SER A 208 -10.83 0.39 7.83
CA SER A 208 -10.41 -0.67 6.91
C SER A 208 -10.57 -0.24 5.45
N ILE A 209 -11.73 0.31 5.06
CA ILE A 209 -11.99 0.73 3.68
C ILE A 209 -11.02 1.84 3.26
N PHE A 210 -10.89 2.89 4.08
CA PHE A 210 -10.01 4.02 3.78
C PHE A 210 -8.54 3.63 3.79
N GLY A 211 -8.09 2.85 4.76
CA GLY A 211 -6.72 2.40 4.83
C GLY A 211 -6.34 1.52 3.63
N THR A 212 -7.21 0.59 3.24
CA THR A 212 -6.97 -0.26 2.06
C THR A 212 -6.86 0.58 0.79
N TRP A 213 -7.74 1.55 0.60
CA TRP A 213 -7.70 2.41 -0.58
C TRP A 213 -6.49 3.35 -0.60
N ILE A 214 -6.14 3.95 0.54
CA ILE A 214 -4.94 4.78 0.64
C ILE A 214 -3.72 3.95 0.21
N TYR A 215 -3.60 2.73 0.72
CA TYR A 215 -2.47 1.86 0.39
C TYR A 215 -2.48 1.45 -1.10
N ASP A 216 -3.57 0.82 -1.55
CA ASP A 216 -3.65 0.18 -2.86
C ASP A 216 -3.85 1.18 -4.01
N SER A 217 -4.46 2.33 -3.79
CA SER A 217 -4.72 3.31 -4.86
C SER A 217 -3.80 4.51 -4.82
N LEU A 218 -3.48 5.05 -3.64
CA LEU A 218 -2.75 6.31 -3.52
C LEU A 218 -1.24 6.10 -3.35
N LEU A 219 -0.81 5.17 -2.49
CA LEU A 219 0.62 4.95 -2.22
C LEU A 219 1.29 4.04 -3.25
N LYS A 220 0.54 3.10 -3.83
CA LYS A 220 1.03 2.17 -4.84
C LYS A 220 1.37 2.85 -6.16
N TYR A 221 0.57 3.83 -6.59
CA TYR A 221 0.71 4.47 -7.89
C TYR A 221 1.38 5.84 -7.79
N PRO A 222 2.53 6.06 -8.45
CA PRO A 222 3.26 7.31 -8.34
C PRO A 222 2.46 8.47 -8.93
N GLY A 223 2.28 9.51 -8.12
CA GLY A 223 1.53 10.71 -8.47
C GLY A 223 1.58 11.71 -7.33
N LEU A 224 0.73 11.54 -6.31
CA LEU A 224 0.76 12.36 -5.10
C LEU A 224 1.98 12.04 -4.22
N VAL A 225 2.23 10.74 -4.07
CA VAL A 225 3.37 10.17 -3.36
C VAL A 225 4.17 9.38 -4.38
N VAL A 226 5.50 9.35 -4.22
CA VAL A 226 6.40 8.61 -5.09
C VAL A 226 7.31 7.72 -4.26
N ASN A 227 7.57 6.50 -4.74
CA ASN A 227 8.59 5.63 -4.16
C ASN A 227 10.01 6.10 -4.53
N GLU A 228 11.04 5.45 -4.02
CA GLU A 228 12.44 5.84 -4.24
C GLU A 228 12.82 5.91 -5.73
N VAL A 229 12.45 4.92 -6.52
CA VAL A 229 12.74 4.87 -7.98
C VAL A 229 12.00 5.98 -8.72
N ALA A 230 10.72 6.17 -8.42
CA ALA A 230 9.90 7.21 -9.02
C ALA A 230 10.39 8.61 -8.63
N ALA A 231 10.82 8.81 -7.38
CA ALA A 231 11.42 10.06 -6.91
C ALA A 231 12.73 10.36 -7.65
N ALA A 232 13.62 9.39 -7.76
CA ALA A 232 14.88 9.53 -8.50
C ALA A 232 14.62 9.88 -9.98
N SER A 233 13.71 9.15 -10.62
CA SER A 233 13.28 9.40 -12.00
C SER A 233 12.68 10.79 -12.18
N TYR A 234 11.78 11.20 -11.29
CA TYR A 234 11.10 12.50 -11.31
C TYR A 234 12.07 13.67 -11.11
N LEU A 235 13.03 13.53 -10.19
CA LEU A 235 14.08 14.51 -9.91
C LEU A 235 15.20 14.50 -10.94
N ASN A 236 15.15 13.60 -11.93
CA ASN A 236 16.21 13.37 -12.91
C ASN A 236 17.55 12.95 -12.29
N ILE A 237 17.57 12.28 -11.14
CA ILE A 237 18.79 11.77 -10.48
C ILE A 237 18.88 10.26 -10.72
N ALA A 238 20.07 9.75 -11.10
CA ALA A 238 20.29 8.31 -11.21
C ALA A 238 19.97 7.59 -9.89
N GLU A 239 19.37 6.40 -9.97
CA GLU A 239 18.87 5.66 -8.79
C GLU A 239 19.97 5.45 -7.72
N ASP A 240 21.16 5.01 -8.14
CA ASP A 240 22.31 4.80 -7.24
C ASP A 240 22.79 6.10 -6.56
N ASP A 241 22.71 7.23 -7.27
CA ASP A 241 23.08 8.53 -6.70
C ASP A 241 22.00 9.07 -5.76
N PHE A 242 20.73 8.82 -6.06
CA PHE A 242 19.62 9.18 -5.18
C PHE A 242 19.64 8.34 -3.90
N ALA A 243 20.10 7.09 -3.95
CA ALA A 243 20.26 6.23 -2.78
C ALA A 243 21.37 6.70 -1.82
N ASP A 244 22.29 7.58 -2.25
CA ASP A 244 23.35 8.12 -1.40
C ASP A 244 22.77 8.91 -0.21
N PRO A 245 23.11 8.56 1.05
CA PRO A 245 22.61 9.25 2.23
C PRO A 245 22.82 10.77 2.23
N ALA A 246 23.91 11.28 1.65
CA ALA A 246 24.17 12.71 1.55
C ALA A 246 23.17 13.38 0.60
N VAL A 247 22.84 12.75 -0.53
CA VAL A 247 21.84 13.22 -1.48
C VAL A 247 20.43 13.15 -0.85
N ARG A 248 20.07 12.01 -0.27
CA ARG A 248 18.76 11.82 0.42
C ARG A 248 18.52 12.85 1.51
N SER A 249 19.57 13.25 2.23
CA SER A 249 19.45 14.22 3.32
C SER A 249 18.94 15.58 2.86
N LEU A 250 19.19 15.96 1.60
CA LEU A 250 18.71 17.21 1.01
C LEU A 250 17.19 17.19 0.78
N PHE A 251 16.62 16.00 0.56
CA PHE A 251 15.19 15.84 0.29
C PHE A 251 14.38 15.49 1.52
N LYS A 252 15.01 15.32 2.70
CA LYS A 252 14.37 14.79 3.93
C LYS A 252 13.05 15.47 4.30
N ALA A 253 12.89 16.77 4.01
CA ALA A 253 11.64 17.50 4.27
C ALA A 253 10.44 16.96 3.49
N ALA A 254 10.68 16.32 2.36
CA ALA A 254 9.66 15.69 1.51
C ALA A 254 9.38 14.23 1.88
N LEU A 255 10.03 13.66 2.91
CA LEU A 255 9.82 12.26 3.27
C LEU A 255 8.36 12.05 3.70
N TYR A 256 7.73 11.01 3.17
CA TYR A 256 6.35 10.67 3.50
C TYR A 256 6.22 10.37 5.00
N SER A 257 5.34 11.14 5.63
CA SER A 257 5.08 11.10 7.07
C SER A 257 3.66 10.66 7.40
N GLY A 258 2.96 10.02 6.44
CA GLY A 258 1.59 9.57 6.62
C GLY A 258 1.47 8.23 7.35
N PRO A 259 0.25 7.68 7.46
CA PRO A 259 -0.05 6.50 8.29
C PRO A 259 0.81 5.27 8.00
N PHE A 260 1.15 5.03 6.73
CA PHE A 260 1.90 3.86 6.28
C PHE A 260 3.40 4.13 6.11
N ALA A 261 3.95 5.19 6.75
CA ALA A 261 5.36 5.52 6.63
C ALA A 261 6.24 4.37 7.15
N CYS A 262 7.25 4.00 6.37
CA CYS A 262 8.17 2.92 6.68
C CYS A 262 9.61 3.34 6.34
N GLU A 263 10.54 3.13 7.27
CA GLU A 263 11.93 3.58 7.09
C GLU A 263 12.64 2.81 5.96
N SER A 264 12.43 1.49 5.89
CA SER A 264 13.03 0.63 4.87
C SER A 264 12.46 0.85 3.47
N ARG A 265 11.21 1.35 3.38
CA ARG A 265 10.51 1.63 2.13
C ARG A 265 10.05 3.07 2.13
N SER A 266 11.03 3.96 2.00
CA SER A 266 10.79 5.40 2.01
C SER A 266 9.94 5.81 0.80
N LEU A 267 8.87 6.53 1.09
CA LEU A 267 8.05 7.23 0.12
C LEU A 267 8.29 8.74 0.28
N TRP A 268 7.95 9.53 -0.74
CA TRP A 268 8.16 10.97 -0.75
C TRP A 268 6.92 11.70 -1.24
N TRP A 269 6.59 12.82 -0.58
CA TRP A 269 5.57 13.76 -1.01
C TRP A 269 6.09 14.54 -2.23
N ARG A 270 5.46 14.34 -3.39
CA ARG A 270 5.93 14.95 -4.63
C ARG A 270 5.90 16.48 -4.59
N ASP A 271 4.85 17.06 -4.02
CA ASP A 271 4.72 18.52 -3.90
C ASP A 271 5.83 19.15 -3.06
N GLN A 272 6.33 18.44 -2.04
CA GLN A 272 7.45 18.91 -1.24
C GLN A 272 8.79 18.75 -1.97
N LEU A 273 8.91 17.76 -2.87
CA LEU A 273 10.05 17.71 -3.80
C LEU A 273 10.04 18.92 -4.73
N ASP A 274 8.88 19.28 -5.27
CA ASP A 274 8.72 20.48 -6.12
C ASP A 274 9.09 21.76 -5.37
N GLU A 275 8.61 21.91 -4.13
CA GLU A 275 8.90 23.06 -3.27
C GLU A 275 10.40 23.23 -3.01
N LEU A 276 11.12 22.13 -2.74
CA LEU A 276 12.57 22.16 -2.53
C LEU A 276 13.34 22.63 -3.77
N LEU A 277 12.93 22.22 -4.98
CA LEU A 277 13.54 22.67 -6.23
C LEU A 277 13.23 24.15 -6.50
N LEU A 278 11.98 24.56 -6.30
CA LEU A 278 11.53 25.94 -6.48
C LEU A 278 12.22 26.92 -5.53
N GLU A 279 12.33 26.59 -4.24
CA GLU A 279 13.02 27.41 -3.25
C GLU A 279 14.52 27.57 -3.54
N ALA A 280 15.11 26.60 -4.24
CA ALA A 280 16.52 26.62 -4.62
C ALA A 280 16.77 27.21 -6.02
N ASP A 281 15.73 27.61 -6.74
CA ASP A 281 15.80 28.02 -8.15
C ASP A 281 16.54 26.99 -9.03
N ALA A 282 16.27 25.71 -8.77
CA ALA A 282 16.89 24.58 -9.46
C ALA A 282 15.95 24.02 -10.54
N GLU A 283 16.49 23.80 -11.75
CA GLU A 283 15.74 23.22 -12.87
C GLU A 283 15.33 21.76 -12.61
N ASP A 284 16.22 20.99 -11.98
CA ASP A 284 16.01 19.60 -11.62
C ASP A 284 16.80 19.20 -10.36
N GLY A 285 16.68 17.93 -9.96
CA GLY A 285 17.38 17.39 -8.81
C GLY A 285 18.91 17.37 -8.99
N VAL A 286 19.43 17.22 -10.21
CA VAL A 286 20.88 17.22 -10.46
C VAL A 286 21.47 18.61 -10.21
N ALA A 287 20.81 19.65 -10.72
CA ALA A 287 21.17 21.05 -10.47
C ALA A 287 21.06 21.39 -8.98
N PHE A 288 20.01 20.91 -8.31
CA PHE A 288 19.81 21.11 -6.88
C PHE A 288 20.92 20.46 -6.05
N VAL A 289 21.25 19.19 -6.28
CA VAL A 289 22.31 18.48 -5.54
C VAL A 289 23.67 19.14 -5.78
N SER A 290 23.97 19.47 -7.04
CA SER A 290 25.23 20.12 -7.42
C SER A 290 25.40 21.47 -6.73
N SER A 291 24.34 22.28 -6.62
CA SER A 291 24.40 23.59 -5.97
C SER A 291 24.50 23.51 -4.44
N ARG A 292 23.91 22.48 -3.81
CA ARG A 292 23.88 22.36 -2.35
C ARG A 292 25.13 21.72 -1.75
N ILE A 293 25.65 20.66 -2.38
CA ILE A 293 26.76 19.89 -1.81
C ILE A 293 27.97 19.75 -2.74
N GLY A 294 27.93 20.34 -3.95
CA GLY A 294 29.03 20.29 -4.90
C GLY A 294 29.34 18.90 -5.45
N LYS A 295 28.44 17.92 -5.20
CA LYS A 295 28.57 16.55 -5.70
C LYS A 295 28.01 16.49 -7.12
N VAL A 296 28.79 15.92 -8.03
CA VAL A 296 28.31 15.57 -9.37
C VAL A 296 27.52 14.27 -9.25
N VAL A 297 26.24 14.32 -9.64
CA VAL A 297 25.36 13.15 -9.72
C VAL A 297 24.94 12.96 -11.18
N ALA A 298 24.71 11.71 -11.58
CA ALA A 298 24.28 11.38 -12.92
C ALA A 298 22.78 11.64 -13.10
N GLN A 299 22.38 11.88 -14.35
CA GLN A 299 20.97 12.00 -14.72
C GLN A 299 20.27 10.64 -14.71
N CYS A 300 18.98 10.62 -14.39
CA CYS A 300 18.17 9.40 -14.45
C CYS A 300 17.84 9.04 -15.89
N LYS A 301 18.31 7.87 -16.34
CA LYS A 301 18.12 7.43 -17.72
C LYS A 301 16.97 6.44 -17.85
N CYS A 302 16.27 6.51 -18.97
CA CYS A 302 15.24 5.56 -19.35
C CYS A 302 15.83 4.14 -19.41
N SER A 303 15.18 3.18 -18.75
CA SER A 303 15.66 1.80 -18.70
C SER A 303 15.61 1.08 -20.04
N GLU A 304 14.80 1.56 -20.99
CA GLU A 304 14.66 0.95 -22.32
C GLU A 304 15.65 1.53 -23.33
N SER A 305 15.77 2.86 -23.41
CA SER A 305 16.67 3.49 -24.38
C SER A 305 18.09 3.65 -23.87
N GLY A 306 18.29 3.74 -22.55
CA GLY A 306 19.59 3.96 -21.93
C GLY A 306 20.18 5.37 -22.13
N GLU A 307 19.47 6.26 -22.82
CA GLU A 307 19.96 7.60 -23.19
C GLU A 307 18.98 8.72 -22.84
N ALA A 308 17.69 8.54 -23.08
CA ALA A 308 16.68 9.57 -22.80
C ALA A 308 16.50 9.79 -21.30
N PRO A 309 16.18 11.02 -20.84
CA PRO A 309 15.77 11.26 -19.46
C PRO A 309 14.50 10.46 -19.16
N ALA A 310 14.46 9.81 -18.00
CA ALA A 310 13.31 8.97 -17.62
C ALA A 310 12.08 9.84 -17.25
N GLY A 311 12.05 10.44 -16.07
CA GLY A 311 10.92 11.27 -15.63
C GLY A 311 9.66 10.51 -15.20
N PHE A 312 9.50 9.24 -15.59
CA PHE A 312 8.35 8.39 -15.22
C PHE A 312 8.79 7.07 -14.57
N TYR A 313 7.83 6.34 -14.01
CA TYR A 313 8.04 5.05 -13.36
C TYR A 313 7.21 3.96 -14.04
N CYS A 314 7.88 2.88 -14.44
CA CYS A 314 7.20 1.72 -15.00
C CYS A 314 6.66 0.82 -13.88
N MET A 315 5.34 0.70 -13.78
CA MET A 315 4.67 -0.13 -12.77
C MET A 315 4.98 -1.62 -12.90
N VAL A 316 5.34 -2.08 -14.09
CA VAL A 316 5.61 -3.50 -14.39
C VAL A 316 7.06 -3.87 -14.10
N THR A 317 8.02 -3.09 -14.62
CA THR A 317 9.44 -3.39 -14.48
C THR A 317 10.03 -2.82 -13.18
N LYS A 318 9.29 -1.95 -12.50
CA LYS A 318 9.73 -1.18 -11.32
C LYS A 318 11.00 -0.35 -11.60
N LYS A 319 11.11 0.18 -12.82
CA LYS A 319 12.28 0.94 -13.31
C LYS A 319 11.89 2.32 -13.86
N PRO A 320 12.85 3.27 -13.92
CA PRO A 320 12.66 4.54 -14.60
C PRO A 320 12.42 4.35 -16.09
N VAL A 321 11.46 5.08 -16.66
CA VAL A 321 11.14 5.04 -18.09
C VAL A 321 10.82 6.42 -18.62
N SER A 322 11.09 6.67 -19.89
CA SER A 322 10.75 7.93 -20.57
C SER A 322 9.40 7.88 -21.25
N GLU A 323 8.82 9.06 -21.47
CA GLU A 323 7.53 9.23 -22.15
C GLU A 323 7.48 8.55 -23.52
N GLU A 324 8.52 8.69 -24.33
CA GLU A 324 8.59 8.11 -25.68
C GLU A 324 8.57 6.57 -25.68
N TYR A 325 9.10 5.95 -24.62
CA TYR A 325 9.27 4.49 -24.51
C TYR A 325 8.26 3.84 -23.56
N SER A 326 7.17 4.55 -23.25
CA SER A 326 6.14 4.03 -22.37
C SER A 326 4.75 4.55 -22.67
N VAL A 327 3.75 3.84 -22.15
CA VAL A 327 2.33 4.14 -22.27
C VAL A 327 1.81 4.58 -20.90
N GLY A 328 1.19 5.76 -20.85
CA GLY A 328 0.45 6.25 -19.69
C GLY A 328 -1.06 6.20 -19.93
N GLY A 329 -1.86 6.71 -18.99
CA GLY A 329 -3.32 6.75 -19.14
C GLY A 329 -3.97 5.35 -19.20
N ILE A 330 -3.34 4.37 -18.54
CA ILE A 330 -3.85 3.00 -18.45
C ILE A 330 -5.17 3.01 -17.67
N SER A 331 -6.18 2.28 -18.16
CA SER A 331 -7.56 2.34 -17.65
C SER A 331 -7.72 2.06 -16.15
N TRP A 332 -6.85 1.21 -15.59
CA TRP A 332 -6.84 0.84 -14.17
C TRP A 332 -5.83 1.66 -13.34
N PHE A 333 -5.11 2.61 -13.94
CA PHE A 333 -4.37 3.61 -13.16
C PHE A 333 -5.34 4.68 -12.65
N PRO A 334 -5.27 5.05 -11.36
CA PRO A 334 -6.03 6.18 -10.86
C PRO A 334 -5.70 7.46 -11.65
N PRO A 335 -6.66 8.36 -11.91
CA PRO A 335 -6.39 9.58 -12.70
C PRO A 335 -5.31 10.49 -12.12
N GLY A 336 -5.07 10.43 -10.80
CA GLY A 336 -4.02 11.21 -10.13
C GLY A 336 -2.62 10.57 -10.20
N ALA A 337 -2.47 9.38 -10.77
CA ALA A 337 -1.21 8.67 -10.93
C ALA A 337 -0.50 9.03 -12.26
N ASP A 338 -0.24 10.32 -12.46
CA ASP A 338 0.30 10.87 -13.71
C ASP A 338 1.75 10.43 -14.00
N LEU A 339 2.49 9.96 -13.00
CA LEU A 339 3.86 9.44 -13.16
C LEU A 339 3.91 7.93 -13.43
N ALA A 340 2.77 7.23 -13.31
CA ALA A 340 2.67 5.80 -13.52
C ALA A 340 2.57 5.47 -15.01
N ARG A 341 3.48 4.63 -15.49
CA ARG A 341 3.53 4.17 -16.88
C ARG A 341 3.80 2.67 -17.00
N ILE A 342 3.64 2.13 -18.21
CA ILE A 342 4.10 0.79 -18.58
C ILE A 342 5.02 0.95 -19.78
N VAL A 343 6.24 0.41 -19.70
CA VAL A 343 7.17 0.30 -20.84
C VAL A 343 6.45 -0.27 -22.07
N SER A 344 6.62 0.33 -23.24
CA SER A 344 5.86 -0.03 -24.45
C SER A 344 6.00 -1.51 -24.83
N THR A 345 7.20 -2.09 -24.72
CA THR A 345 7.43 -3.51 -25.02
C THR A 345 6.64 -4.44 -24.10
N LYS A 346 6.48 -4.08 -22.83
CA LYS A 346 5.66 -4.80 -21.85
C LYS A 346 4.19 -4.51 -22.00
N TYR A 347 3.83 -3.28 -22.37
CA TYR A 347 2.45 -2.94 -22.68
C TYR A 347 1.94 -3.81 -23.83
N ASP A 348 2.68 -3.94 -24.93
CA ASP A 348 2.28 -4.76 -26.08
C ASP A 348 2.15 -6.26 -25.73
N GLU A 349 3.04 -6.77 -24.87
CA GLU A 349 2.98 -8.15 -24.36
C GLU A 349 1.72 -8.39 -23.50
N LEU A 350 1.35 -7.38 -22.70
CA LEU A 350 0.27 -7.47 -21.72
C LEU A 350 -1.08 -7.00 -22.26
N ALA A 351 -1.12 -6.22 -23.33
CA ALA A 351 -2.33 -5.62 -23.88
C ALA A 351 -3.49 -6.63 -24.09
N PRO A 352 -3.27 -7.85 -24.61
CA PRO A 352 -4.33 -8.85 -24.75
C PRO A 352 -4.98 -9.26 -23.41
N TRP A 353 -4.28 -9.06 -22.31
CA TRP A 353 -4.69 -9.45 -20.96
C TRP A 353 -5.17 -8.28 -20.10
N LEU A 354 -4.81 -7.05 -20.46
CA LEU A 354 -5.20 -5.83 -19.75
C LEU A 354 -6.59 -5.33 -20.15
N GLY A 355 -7.27 -6.02 -21.07
CA GLY A 355 -8.64 -5.69 -21.49
C GLY A 355 -8.74 -4.32 -22.18
N LEU A 356 -7.65 -3.88 -22.82
CA LEU A 356 -7.53 -2.61 -23.53
C LEU A 356 -7.92 -2.74 -25.01
#